data_AF-A0A9D5TQK2-F1
#
_entry.id   AF-A0A9D5TQK2-F1
#
_cell.length_a   1.000
_cell.length_b   1.000
_cell.length_c   1.000
_cell.angle_alpha   90.00
_cell.angle_beta   90.00
_cell.angle_gamma   90.00
#
_symmetry.space_group_name_H-M   'P 1'
#
loop_
_entity.id
_entity.type
_entity.pdbx_description
1 polymer ?
#
loop_
_entity_poly.entity_id
_entity_poly.type
_entity_poly.pdbx_seq_one_letter_code
_entity_poly.pdbx_strand_id
1 'polypeptide(L)'
;MKPEVCTDMKINSVRYFMKEAGRNVFSNGWMSIASMFTVVASLLVFGIFMVLTLNVNHMVTKQEKDYEITLTVDENCTPEETEQLGKTLAEVPNVSEVIFESKDVRMEYLREKFGEEAALLDAYQGEENPLRDWYKIRCVDLNQSEETVEKIKEIGGVARVISNGETINKLTTVSSYISQASIWIMLALTIISVFIIANTIKLAVFSRRKEINIMKYVGATDWFIRWPFIIEGMIIGLLGAIVSGMLIALSYEGIIGVFTTLKIAFMDFIPLKDIMVYISSLFLFMGIVLGALGSLIAVRKHLKV
;
A
#
# COMPACT_ATOMS: atom_id res chain seq x y z
N MET A 1 -28.82 -1.83 43.45
CA MET A 1 -27.65 -2.68 43.11
C MET A 1 -26.58 -1.75 42.56
N LYS A 2 -25.42 -1.61 43.24
CA LYS A 2 -24.44 -0.55 42.98
C LYS A 2 -23.67 -0.77 41.65
N PRO A 3 -23.33 0.30 40.91
CA PRO A 3 -22.62 0.21 39.63
C PRO A 3 -21.23 -0.45 39.74
N GLU A 4 -20.53 -0.29 40.86
CA GLU A 4 -19.20 -0.89 41.09
C GLU A 4 -19.20 -2.43 41.04
N VAL A 5 -20.24 -3.06 41.58
CA VAL A 5 -20.37 -4.53 41.63
C VAL A 5 -20.63 -5.13 40.23
N CYS A 6 -21.26 -4.37 39.33
CA CYS A 6 -21.48 -4.80 37.94
C CYS A 6 -20.19 -4.71 37.10
N THR A 7 -19.35 -3.71 37.37
CA THR A 7 -18.05 -3.52 36.70
C THR A 7 -17.05 -4.60 37.13
N ASP A 8 -16.98 -4.94 38.41
CA ASP A 8 -16.12 -6.02 38.93
C ASP A 8 -16.55 -7.41 38.43
N MET A 9 -17.86 -7.70 38.33
CA MET A 9 -18.34 -8.94 37.72
C MET A 9 -17.96 -9.06 36.24
N LYS A 10 -18.00 -7.96 35.48
CA LYS A 10 -17.58 -7.92 34.06
C LYS A 10 -16.08 -8.16 33.91
N ILE A 11 -15.24 -7.54 34.75
CA ILE A 11 -13.78 -7.69 34.72
C ILE A 11 -13.37 -9.13 35.10
N ASN A 12 -14.00 -9.70 36.13
CA ASN A 12 -13.73 -11.09 36.55
C ASN A 12 -14.17 -12.11 35.49
N SER A 13 -15.28 -11.84 34.79
CA SER A 13 -15.76 -12.67 33.69
C SER A 13 -14.84 -12.60 32.47
N VAL A 14 -14.38 -11.41 32.07
CA VAL A 14 -13.42 -11.23 30.96
C VAL A 14 -12.08 -11.90 31.28
N ARG A 15 -11.57 -11.73 32.51
CA ARG A 15 -10.32 -12.39 32.96
C ARG A 15 -10.46 -13.92 32.96
N TYR A 16 -11.61 -14.43 33.39
CA TYR A 16 -11.91 -15.85 33.33
C TYR A 16 -11.87 -16.34 31.87
N PHE A 17 -12.57 -15.69 30.95
CA PHE A 17 -12.59 -16.08 29.54
C PHE A 17 -11.21 -16.00 28.86
N MET A 18 -10.41 -14.97 29.14
CA MET A 18 -9.04 -14.89 28.61
C MET A 18 -8.13 -15.98 29.15
N LYS A 19 -8.23 -16.32 30.45
CA LYS A 19 -7.44 -17.39 31.06
C LYS A 19 -7.84 -18.75 30.50
N GLU A 20 -9.15 -18.99 30.34
CA GLU A 20 -9.71 -20.20 29.75
C GLU A 20 -9.26 -20.34 28.28
N ALA A 21 -9.41 -19.28 27.48
CA ALA A 21 -9.03 -19.27 26.07
C ALA A 21 -7.53 -19.45 25.87
N GLY A 22 -6.69 -18.75 26.64
CA GLY A 22 -5.24 -18.93 26.60
C GLY A 22 -4.83 -20.37 26.94
N ARG A 23 -5.33 -20.92 28.04
CA ARG A 23 -5.06 -22.32 28.42
C ARG A 23 -5.48 -23.30 27.33
N ASN A 24 -6.59 -23.03 26.64
CA ASN A 24 -7.10 -23.85 25.55
C ASN A 24 -6.26 -23.83 24.29
N VAL A 25 -5.76 -22.65 23.90
CA VAL A 25 -4.83 -22.53 22.77
C VAL A 25 -3.62 -23.44 22.99
N PHE A 26 -3.10 -23.49 24.22
CA PHE A 26 -1.94 -24.32 24.55
C PHE A 26 -2.26 -25.81 24.78
N SER A 27 -3.44 -26.15 25.33
CA SER A 27 -3.80 -27.55 25.57
C SER A 27 -4.20 -28.31 24.30
N ASN A 28 -4.71 -27.63 23.27
CA ASN A 28 -5.03 -28.18 21.95
C ASN A 28 -3.96 -27.81 20.90
N GLY A 29 -2.72 -27.64 21.36
CA GLY A 29 -1.65 -26.87 20.71
C GLY A 29 -1.42 -27.16 19.24
N TRP A 30 -1.47 -28.43 18.81
CA TRP A 30 -1.16 -28.78 17.41
C TRP A 30 -2.12 -28.14 16.40
N MET A 31 -3.43 -28.11 16.68
CA MET A 31 -4.42 -27.54 15.77
C MET A 31 -4.45 -26.00 15.84
N SER A 32 -4.23 -25.44 17.03
CA SER A 32 -4.13 -23.99 17.22
C SER A 32 -2.88 -23.42 16.54
N ILE A 33 -1.74 -24.14 16.61
CA ILE A 33 -0.50 -23.80 15.91
C ILE A 33 -0.70 -23.86 14.40
N ALA A 34 -1.30 -24.94 13.87
CA ALA A 34 -1.58 -25.04 12.44
C ALA A 34 -2.46 -23.88 11.93
N SER A 35 -3.47 -23.49 12.71
CA SER A 35 -4.33 -22.35 12.39
C SER A 35 -3.58 -21.03 12.45
N MET A 36 -2.73 -20.87 13.46
CA MET A 36 -1.87 -19.69 13.59
C MET A 36 -0.96 -19.55 12.37
N PHE A 37 -0.29 -20.62 11.92
CA PHE A 37 0.53 -20.60 10.71
C PHE A 37 -0.25 -20.18 9.47
N THR A 38 -1.52 -20.60 9.36
CA THR A 38 -2.34 -20.19 8.21
C THR A 38 -2.74 -18.73 8.26
N VAL A 39 -2.95 -18.16 9.45
CA VAL A 39 -3.13 -16.70 9.64
C VAL A 39 -1.83 -15.96 9.37
N VAL A 40 -0.68 -16.48 9.81
CA VAL A 40 0.63 -15.90 9.50
C VAL A 40 0.83 -15.86 7.99
N ALA A 41 0.62 -16.98 7.29
CA ALA A 41 0.78 -17.06 5.85
C ALA A 41 -0.17 -16.10 5.10
N SER A 42 -1.44 -16.00 5.51
CA SER A 42 -2.39 -15.08 4.87
C SER A 42 -2.01 -13.62 5.07
N LEU A 43 -1.64 -13.22 6.29
CA LEU A 43 -1.20 -11.85 6.60
C LEU A 43 0.17 -11.53 6.01
N LEU A 44 1.07 -12.51 5.87
CA LEU A 44 2.35 -12.31 5.20
C LEU A 44 2.15 -11.98 3.73
N VAL A 45 1.38 -12.80 3.01
CA VAL A 45 1.09 -12.54 1.60
C VAL A 45 0.40 -11.19 1.46
N PHE A 46 -0.57 -10.87 2.34
CA PHE A 46 -1.18 -9.55 2.37
C PHE A 46 -0.15 -8.43 2.44
N GLY A 47 0.71 -8.46 3.46
CA GLY A 47 1.60 -7.34 3.68
C GLY A 47 2.71 -7.24 2.66
N ILE A 48 3.15 -8.35 2.04
CA ILE A 48 4.05 -8.30 0.89
C ILE A 48 3.42 -7.49 -0.23
N PHE A 49 2.18 -7.81 -0.61
CA PHE A 49 1.46 -7.07 -1.65
C PHE A 49 1.19 -5.62 -1.23
N MET A 50 0.78 -5.39 0.01
CA MET A 50 0.54 -4.04 0.53
C MET A 50 1.80 -3.17 0.48
N VAL A 51 2.93 -3.68 0.97
CA VAL A 51 4.21 -2.98 0.94
C VAL A 51 4.65 -2.74 -0.50
N LEU A 52 4.49 -3.73 -1.38
CA LEU A 52 4.77 -3.58 -2.81
C LEU A 52 3.94 -2.46 -3.43
N THR A 53 2.61 -2.47 -3.24
CA THR A 53 1.71 -1.43 -3.76
C THR A 53 2.04 -0.06 -3.19
N LEU A 54 2.33 0.06 -1.88
CA LEU A 54 2.72 1.34 -1.28
C LEU A 54 4.00 1.90 -1.90
N ASN A 55 5.02 1.06 -2.11
CA ASN A 55 6.29 1.51 -2.69
C ASN A 55 6.16 1.80 -4.19
N VAL A 56 5.44 0.97 -4.96
CA VAL A 56 5.18 1.24 -6.38
C VAL A 56 4.40 2.54 -6.52
N ASN A 57 3.35 2.76 -5.73
CA ASN A 57 2.61 4.03 -5.76
C ASN A 57 3.47 5.21 -5.36
N HIS A 58 4.35 5.07 -4.37
CA HIS A 58 5.28 6.13 -4.00
C HIS A 58 6.23 6.49 -5.14
N MET A 59 6.79 5.48 -5.81
CA MET A 59 7.64 5.67 -6.99
C MET A 59 6.87 6.33 -8.14
N VAL A 60 5.65 5.88 -8.41
CA VAL A 60 4.77 6.49 -9.41
C VAL A 60 4.51 7.95 -9.05
N THR A 61 3.94 8.27 -7.88
CA THR A 61 3.61 9.65 -7.49
C THR A 61 4.83 10.58 -7.48
N LYS A 62 6.02 10.08 -7.14
CA LYS A 62 7.26 10.87 -7.25
C LYS A 62 7.58 11.18 -8.71
N GLN A 63 7.51 10.18 -9.60
CA GLN A 63 7.68 10.40 -11.03
C GLN A 63 6.56 11.24 -11.65
N GLU A 64 5.32 11.15 -11.17
CA GLU A 64 4.21 11.98 -11.62
C GLU A 64 4.48 13.47 -11.33
N LYS A 65 5.09 13.79 -10.18
CA LYS A 65 5.50 15.16 -9.84
C LYS A 65 6.66 15.67 -10.70
N ASP A 66 7.57 14.78 -11.05
CA ASP A 66 8.72 15.09 -11.92
C ASP A 66 8.36 15.01 -13.41
N TYR A 67 7.13 14.58 -13.74
CA TYR A 67 6.70 14.47 -15.12
C TYR A 67 6.30 15.83 -15.67
N GLU A 68 7.11 16.30 -16.61
CA GLU A 68 6.89 17.53 -17.34
C GLU A 68 6.93 17.18 -18.84
N ILE A 69 5.90 17.60 -19.57
CA ILE A 69 5.96 17.63 -21.03
C ILE A 69 6.87 18.81 -21.39
N THR A 70 7.91 18.56 -22.16
CA THR A 70 8.86 19.59 -22.55
C THR A 70 8.77 19.83 -24.04
N LEU A 71 8.68 21.08 -24.45
CA LEU A 71 8.66 21.44 -25.87
C LEU A 71 9.66 22.53 -26.16
N THR A 72 10.29 22.46 -27.33
CA THR A 72 11.20 23.51 -27.81
C THR A 72 10.44 24.44 -28.76
N VAL A 73 10.65 25.74 -28.59
CA VAL A 73 10.12 26.78 -29.47
C VAL A 73 10.84 26.73 -30.83
N ASP A 74 10.16 27.13 -31.90
CA ASP A 74 10.78 27.30 -33.21
C ASP A 74 11.80 28.46 -33.19
N GLU A 75 12.93 28.28 -33.87
CA GLU A 75 13.98 29.31 -33.96
C GLU A 75 13.53 30.54 -34.73
N ASN A 76 12.47 30.41 -35.55
CA ASN A 76 11.92 31.51 -36.33
C ASN A 76 10.93 32.37 -35.56
N CYS A 77 10.54 32.00 -34.33
CA CYS A 77 9.59 32.76 -33.53
C CYS A 77 10.21 34.04 -32.96
N THR A 78 9.49 35.15 -33.04
CA THR A 78 9.89 36.37 -32.33
C THR A 78 9.64 36.24 -30.82
N PRO A 79 10.23 37.12 -29.98
CA PRO A 79 9.92 37.15 -28.55
C PRO A 79 8.43 37.34 -28.26
N GLU A 80 7.73 38.16 -29.04
CA GLU A 80 6.27 38.35 -28.87
C GLU A 80 5.49 37.09 -29.26
N GLU A 81 5.88 36.40 -30.34
CA GLU A 81 5.26 35.14 -30.76
C GLU A 81 5.50 34.03 -29.74
N THR A 82 6.67 34.02 -29.10
CA THR A 82 7.00 33.08 -28.02
C THR A 82 6.13 33.30 -26.80
N GLU A 83 5.95 34.56 -26.37
CA GLU A 83 5.06 34.88 -25.25
C GLU A 83 3.60 34.48 -25.55
N GLN A 84 3.15 34.72 -26.78
CA GLN A 84 1.81 34.36 -27.23
C GLN A 84 1.60 32.84 -27.31
N LEU A 85 2.64 32.09 -27.69
CA LEU A 85 2.65 30.63 -27.63
C LEU A 85 2.44 30.14 -26.20
N GLY A 86 3.13 30.73 -25.22
CA GLY A 86 2.94 30.40 -23.79
C GLY A 86 1.49 30.55 -23.31
N LYS A 87 0.80 31.62 -23.73
CA LYS A 87 -0.63 31.84 -23.41
C LYS A 87 -1.53 30.79 -24.07
N THR A 88 -1.26 30.47 -25.33
CA THR A 88 -2.01 29.46 -26.09
C THR A 88 -1.85 28.06 -25.46
N LEU A 89 -0.64 27.72 -25.01
CA LEU A 89 -0.35 26.45 -24.32
C LEU A 89 -1.11 26.34 -22.99
N ALA A 90 -1.28 27.45 -22.26
CA ALA A 90 -2.02 27.47 -21.00
C ALA A 90 -3.53 27.25 -21.17
N GLU A 91 -4.08 27.51 -22.37
CA GLU A 91 -5.49 27.29 -22.69
C GLU A 91 -5.79 25.84 -23.15
N VAL A 92 -4.75 25.03 -23.39
CA VAL A 92 -4.92 23.63 -23.81
C VAL A 92 -5.60 22.83 -22.69
N PRO A 93 -6.67 22.06 -22.99
CA PRO A 93 -7.30 21.19 -22.00
C PRO A 93 -6.27 20.24 -21.37
N ASN A 94 -6.43 19.96 -20.08
CA ASN A 94 -5.52 19.11 -19.29
C ASN A 94 -4.14 19.73 -18.97
N VAL A 95 -3.88 21.00 -19.33
CA VAL A 95 -2.70 21.74 -18.87
C VAL A 95 -2.98 22.44 -17.53
N SER A 96 -2.10 22.25 -16.55
CA SER A 96 -2.19 22.86 -15.22
C SER A 96 -1.22 24.03 -15.03
N GLU A 97 -0.03 23.94 -15.62
CA GLU A 97 1.04 24.92 -15.47
C GLU A 97 1.90 24.96 -16.74
N VAL A 98 2.30 26.16 -17.16
CA VAL A 98 3.22 26.40 -18.28
C VAL A 98 4.34 27.28 -17.79
N ILE A 99 5.57 26.79 -17.85
CA ILE A 99 6.77 27.46 -17.36
C ILE A 99 7.69 27.70 -18.55
N PHE A 100 7.99 28.97 -18.83
CA PHE A 100 9.02 29.35 -19.81
C PHE A 100 10.40 29.20 -19.19
N GLU A 101 11.31 28.62 -19.93
CA GLU A 101 12.72 28.56 -19.56
C GLU A 101 13.55 28.90 -20.80
N SER A 102 14.50 29.82 -20.67
CA SER A 102 15.33 30.21 -21.81
C SER A 102 16.42 29.18 -22.07
N LYS A 103 16.96 29.17 -23.28
CA LYS A 103 18.12 28.36 -23.67
C LYS A 103 19.33 28.56 -22.76
N ASP A 104 19.50 29.74 -22.15
CA ASP A 104 20.62 30.05 -21.26
C ASP A 104 20.41 29.45 -19.87
N VAL A 105 19.21 29.56 -19.31
CA VAL A 105 18.86 28.91 -18.02
C VAL A 105 19.00 27.40 -18.13
N ARG A 106 18.62 26.83 -19.28
CA ARG A 106 18.75 25.41 -19.56
C ARG A 106 20.20 24.94 -19.66
N MET A 107 21.07 25.77 -20.23
CA MET A 107 22.50 25.50 -20.31
C MET A 107 23.12 25.43 -18.91
N GLU A 108 22.75 26.37 -18.03
CA GLU A 108 23.22 26.37 -16.64
C GLU A 108 22.77 25.12 -15.87
N TYR A 109 21.50 24.72 -16.04
CA TYR A 109 21.00 23.46 -15.48
C TYR A 109 21.77 22.23 -15.97
N LEU A 110 22.15 22.19 -17.26
CA LEU A 110 22.96 21.10 -17.79
C LEU A 110 24.37 21.10 -17.17
N ARG A 111 25.00 22.25 -16.99
CA ARG A 111 26.29 22.35 -16.29
C ARG A 111 26.21 21.80 -14.87
N GLU A 112 25.19 22.17 -14.12
CA GLU A 112 24.99 21.67 -12.75
C GLU A 112 24.85 20.14 -12.72
N LYS A 113 24.11 19.57 -13.67
CA LYS A 113 23.96 18.10 -13.79
C LYS A 113 25.23 17.37 -14.19
N PHE A 114 26.06 17.97 -15.05
CA PHE A 114 27.33 17.37 -15.49
C PHE A 114 28.45 17.53 -14.45
N GLY A 115 28.31 18.43 -13.48
CA GLY A 115 29.23 18.56 -12.36
C GLY A 115 30.68 18.80 -12.83
N GLU A 116 31.60 17.89 -12.49
CA GLU A 116 33.01 17.98 -12.88
C GLU A 116 33.24 17.89 -14.41
N GLU A 117 32.30 17.31 -15.15
CA GLU A 117 32.35 17.21 -16.62
C GLU A 117 31.75 18.44 -17.33
N ALA A 118 31.28 19.45 -16.59
CA ALA A 118 30.66 20.64 -17.17
C ALA A 118 31.59 21.41 -18.14
N ALA A 119 32.91 21.24 -18.02
CA ALA A 119 33.89 21.80 -18.95
C ALA A 119 33.67 21.37 -20.42
N LEU A 120 33.00 20.23 -20.65
CA LEU A 120 32.64 19.77 -21.99
C LEU A 120 31.58 20.66 -22.66
N LEU A 121 30.86 21.47 -21.87
CA LEU A 121 29.80 22.36 -22.34
C LEU A 121 30.31 23.78 -22.62
N ASP A 122 31.57 24.10 -22.30
CA ASP A 122 32.11 25.46 -22.42
C ASP A 122 32.14 25.97 -23.86
N ALA A 123 32.29 25.08 -24.84
CA ALA A 123 32.28 25.41 -26.26
C ALA A 123 30.89 25.83 -26.79
N TYR A 124 29.82 25.59 -26.03
CA TYR A 124 28.43 25.80 -26.46
C TYR A 124 27.78 26.98 -25.73
N GLN A 125 28.55 27.96 -25.27
CA GLN A 125 28.04 29.12 -24.54
C GLN A 125 27.73 30.31 -25.46
N GLY A 126 26.84 31.19 -25.01
CA GLY A 126 26.53 32.45 -25.70
C GLY A 126 25.93 32.22 -27.08
N GLU A 127 26.54 32.80 -28.12
CA GLU A 127 26.05 32.67 -29.50
C GLU A 127 26.23 31.27 -30.08
N GLU A 128 27.10 30.44 -29.51
CA GLU A 128 27.27 29.03 -29.93
C GLU A 128 26.32 28.07 -29.19
N ASN A 129 25.36 28.59 -28.40
CA ASN A 129 24.39 27.77 -27.69
C ASN A 129 23.44 27.06 -28.67
N PRO A 130 23.53 25.71 -28.83
CA PRO A 130 22.69 24.97 -29.76
C PRO A 130 21.28 24.73 -29.20
N LEU A 131 21.00 25.15 -27.95
CA LEU A 131 19.71 24.98 -27.32
C LEU A 131 18.72 26.02 -27.82
N ARG A 132 17.47 25.58 -27.90
CA ARG A 132 16.30 26.42 -28.16
C ARG A 132 15.63 26.79 -26.86
N ASP A 133 14.89 27.88 -26.86
CA ASP A 133 13.98 28.20 -25.77
C ASP A 133 12.92 27.09 -25.65
N TRP A 134 12.46 26.84 -24.42
CA TRP A 134 11.58 25.71 -24.17
C TRP A 134 10.51 26.05 -23.14
N TYR A 135 9.38 25.35 -23.26
CA TYR A 135 8.31 25.37 -22.28
C TYR A 135 8.25 24.02 -21.57
N LYS A 136 8.13 24.07 -20.25
CA LYS A 136 7.74 22.95 -19.40
C LYS A 136 6.25 23.05 -19.14
N ILE A 137 5.54 21.96 -19.39
CA ILE A 137 4.09 21.87 -19.24
C ILE A 137 3.80 20.76 -18.25
N ARG A 138 3.00 21.09 -17.22
CA ARG A 138 2.43 20.09 -16.32
C ARG A 138 0.99 19.80 -16.71
N CYS A 139 0.64 18.53 -16.62
CA CYS A 139 -0.73 18.07 -16.87
C CYS A 139 -1.53 17.98 -15.57
N VAL A 140 -2.85 18.06 -15.68
CA VAL A 140 -3.77 17.74 -14.58
C VAL A 140 -3.92 16.22 -14.42
N ASP A 141 -4.07 15.51 -15.54
CA ASP A 141 -4.25 14.06 -15.63
C ASP A 141 -3.23 13.45 -16.60
N LEU A 142 -2.39 12.57 -16.07
CA LEU A 142 -1.35 11.88 -16.83
C LEU A 142 -1.92 10.80 -17.77
N ASN A 143 -3.11 10.27 -17.48
CA ASN A 143 -3.74 9.31 -18.38
C ASN A 143 -4.15 9.96 -19.70
N GLN A 144 -4.30 11.30 -19.72
CA GLN A 144 -4.62 12.10 -20.89
C GLN A 144 -3.38 12.81 -21.48
N SER A 145 -2.17 12.51 -20.98
CA SER A 145 -0.96 13.20 -21.42
C SER A 145 -0.65 12.98 -22.90
N GLU A 146 -0.94 11.79 -23.45
CA GLU A 146 -0.70 11.50 -24.87
C GLU A 146 -1.60 12.35 -25.79
N GLU A 147 -2.89 12.42 -25.50
CA GLU A 147 -3.84 13.28 -26.23
C GLU A 147 -3.45 14.76 -26.11
N THR A 148 -2.97 15.17 -24.93
CA THR A 148 -2.49 16.53 -24.68
C THR A 148 -1.24 16.84 -25.52
N VAL A 149 -0.29 15.90 -25.61
CA VAL A 149 0.90 16.01 -26.45
C VAL A 149 0.54 16.13 -27.93
N GLU A 150 -0.44 15.37 -28.42
CA GLU A 150 -0.90 15.47 -29.81
C GLU A 150 -1.47 16.86 -30.11
N LYS A 151 -2.34 17.39 -29.24
CA LYS A 151 -2.87 18.75 -29.39
C LYS A 151 -1.79 19.82 -29.36
N ILE A 152 -0.79 19.67 -28.48
CA ILE A 152 0.33 20.62 -28.40
C ILE A 152 1.20 20.60 -29.66
N LYS A 153 1.39 19.43 -30.29
CA LYS A 153 2.16 19.32 -31.55
C LYS A 153 1.50 20.03 -32.73
N GLU A 154 0.19 20.23 -32.69
CA GLU A 154 -0.56 20.93 -33.74
C GLU A 154 -0.47 22.45 -33.63
N ILE A 155 0.03 22.99 -32.51
CA ILE A 155 0.16 24.44 -32.28
C ILE A 155 1.37 24.98 -33.06
N GLY A 156 1.15 26.04 -33.84
CA GLY A 156 2.22 26.72 -34.57
C GLY A 156 3.26 27.37 -33.62
N GLY A 157 4.54 27.31 -34.00
CA GLY A 157 5.65 27.77 -33.16
C GLY A 157 6.27 26.70 -32.26
N VAL A 158 5.75 25.47 -32.29
CA VAL A 158 6.33 24.31 -31.61
C VAL A 158 7.23 23.52 -32.56
N ALA A 159 8.52 23.41 -32.26
CA ALA A 159 9.47 22.67 -33.09
C ALA A 159 9.54 21.17 -32.74
N ARG A 160 9.59 20.84 -31.46
CA ARG A 160 9.68 19.46 -30.97
C ARG A 160 9.03 19.35 -29.60
N VAL A 161 8.25 18.28 -29.41
CA VAL A 161 7.69 17.91 -28.10
C VAL A 161 8.34 16.62 -27.63
N ILE A 162 8.92 16.66 -26.43
CA ILE A 162 9.52 15.54 -25.73
C ILE A 162 8.60 15.20 -24.55
N SER A 163 8.10 13.96 -24.55
CA SER A 163 7.22 13.45 -23.51
C SER A 163 7.67 12.05 -23.12
N ASN A 164 7.83 11.82 -21.81
CA ASN A 164 8.04 10.49 -21.23
C ASN A 164 6.71 9.82 -20.83
N GLY A 165 5.59 10.31 -21.38
CA GLY A 165 4.23 9.97 -20.93
C GLY A 165 3.92 8.49 -21.10
N GLU A 166 4.40 7.89 -22.18
CA GLU A 166 4.23 6.46 -22.45
C GLU A 166 4.85 5.59 -21.35
N THR A 167 6.02 5.97 -20.83
CA THR A 167 6.69 5.24 -19.74
C THR A 167 5.90 5.36 -18.43
N ILE A 168 5.40 6.55 -18.11
CA ILE A 168 4.64 6.77 -16.88
C ILE A 168 3.26 6.12 -16.96
N ASN A 169 2.57 6.24 -18.09
CA ASN A 169 1.27 5.60 -18.30
C ASN A 169 1.39 4.06 -18.19
N LYS A 170 2.48 3.47 -18.73
CA LYS A 170 2.80 2.05 -18.52
C LYS A 170 3.01 1.72 -17.04
N LEU A 171 3.75 2.55 -16.29
CA LEU A 171 3.97 2.35 -14.85
C LEU A 171 2.68 2.45 -14.04
N THR A 172 1.84 3.45 -14.31
CA THR A 172 0.53 3.65 -13.65
C THR A 172 -0.42 2.49 -13.97
N THR A 173 -0.45 2.04 -15.23
CA THR A 173 -1.23 0.87 -15.66
C THR A 173 -0.79 -0.40 -14.94
N VAL A 174 0.52 -0.66 -14.86
CA VAL A 174 1.08 -1.80 -14.12
C VAL A 174 0.75 -1.70 -12.63
N SER A 175 0.87 -0.52 -12.03
CA SER A 175 0.50 -0.30 -10.62
C SER A 175 -0.97 -0.62 -10.37
N SER A 176 -1.86 -0.18 -11.25
CA SER A 176 -3.30 -0.47 -11.17
C SER A 176 -3.58 -1.98 -11.22
N TYR A 177 -2.94 -2.71 -12.14
CA TYR A 177 -3.06 -4.17 -12.21
C TYR A 177 -2.53 -4.87 -10.94
N ILE A 178 -1.40 -4.42 -10.39
CA ILE A 178 -0.84 -4.96 -9.14
C ILE A 178 -1.81 -4.70 -7.98
N SER A 179 -2.35 -3.49 -7.87
CA SER A 179 -3.33 -3.12 -6.84
C SER A 179 -4.58 -3.99 -6.92
N GLN A 180 -5.14 -4.17 -8.13
CA GLN A 180 -6.34 -4.98 -8.33
C GLN A 180 -6.09 -6.47 -8.07
N ALA A 181 -4.94 -7.01 -8.50
CA ALA A 181 -4.54 -8.39 -8.18
C ALA A 181 -4.40 -8.60 -6.67
N SER A 182 -3.83 -7.63 -5.96
CA SER A 182 -3.66 -7.67 -4.50
C SER A 182 -5.00 -7.80 -3.77
N ILE A 183 -6.04 -7.08 -4.22
CA ILE A 183 -7.39 -7.16 -3.64
C ILE A 183 -7.99 -8.56 -3.81
N TRP A 184 -7.87 -9.16 -5.00
CA TRP A 184 -8.42 -10.49 -5.27
C TRP A 184 -7.72 -11.58 -4.48
N ILE A 185 -6.39 -11.56 -4.43
CA ILE A 185 -5.59 -12.49 -3.63
C ILE A 185 -5.98 -12.37 -2.15
N MET A 186 -6.22 -11.14 -1.68
CA MET A 186 -6.64 -10.89 -0.31
C MET A 186 -7.99 -11.44 0.07
N LEU A 187 -8.97 -11.30 -0.82
CA LEU A 187 -10.28 -11.89 -0.62
C LEU A 187 -10.19 -13.42 -0.53
N ALA A 188 -9.41 -14.05 -1.42
CA ALA A 188 -9.22 -15.49 -1.41
C ALA A 188 -8.56 -15.98 -0.11
N LEU A 189 -7.47 -15.34 0.33
CA LEU A 189 -6.76 -15.69 1.56
C LEU A 189 -7.59 -15.48 2.82
N THR A 190 -8.41 -14.43 2.85
CA THR A 190 -9.36 -14.17 3.94
C THR A 190 -10.36 -15.32 4.08
N ILE A 191 -10.93 -15.79 2.97
CA ILE A 191 -11.88 -16.91 2.96
C ILE A 191 -11.20 -18.19 3.45
N ILE A 192 -10.00 -18.49 2.95
CA ILE A 192 -9.22 -19.67 3.36
C ILE A 192 -8.92 -19.63 4.87
N SER A 193 -8.44 -18.49 5.37
CA SER A 193 -8.10 -18.31 6.78
C SER A 193 -9.32 -18.50 7.67
N VAL A 194 -10.44 -17.85 7.33
CA VAL A 194 -11.72 -18.01 8.04
C VAL A 194 -12.17 -19.48 8.06
N PHE A 195 -12.04 -20.20 6.94
CA PHE A 195 -12.41 -21.61 6.85
C PHE A 195 -11.55 -22.51 7.75
N ILE A 196 -10.23 -22.28 7.78
CA ILE A 196 -9.31 -23.06 8.61
C ILE A 196 -9.56 -22.80 10.10
N ILE A 197 -9.66 -21.53 10.49
CA ILE A 197 -10.00 -21.15 11.87
C ILE A 197 -11.34 -21.78 12.25
N ALA A 198 -12.31 -21.77 11.35
CA ALA A 198 -13.61 -22.34 11.62
C ALA A 198 -13.54 -23.86 11.89
N ASN A 199 -12.72 -24.59 11.13
CA ASN A 199 -12.52 -26.02 11.33
C ASN A 199 -11.81 -26.32 12.66
N THR A 200 -10.84 -25.51 13.04
CA THR A 200 -10.13 -25.67 14.32
C THR A 200 -11.06 -25.43 15.50
N ILE A 201 -11.87 -24.38 15.45
CA ILE A 201 -12.86 -24.08 16.50
C ILE A 201 -13.93 -25.17 16.54
N LYS A 202 -14.37 -25.72 15.40
CA LYS A 202 -15.28 -26.86 15.36
C LYS A 202 -14.70 -28.07 16.12
N LEU A 203 -13.44 -28.40 15.90
CA LEU A 203 -12.77 -29.51 16.59
C LEU A 203 -12.61 -29.23 18.09
N ALA A 204 -12.31 -27.98 18.48
CA ALA A 204 -12.27 -27.55 19.87
C ALA A 204 -13.64 -27.70 20.56
N VAL A 205 -14.72 -27.26 19.91
CA VAL A 205 -16.10 -27.42 20.39
C VAL A 205 -16.46 -28.89 20.55
N PHE A 206 -16.12 -29.75 19.57
CA PHE A 206 -16.42 -31.18 19.63
C PHE A 206 -15.69 -31.90 20.78
N SER A 207 -14.44 -31.51 21.05
CA SER A 207 -13.65 -32.03 22.17
C SER A 207 -14.32 -31.70 23.52
N ARG A 208 -14.95 -30.52 23.65
CA ARG A 208 -15.62 -30.06 24.88
C ARG A 208 -17.13 -30.26 24.91
N ARG A 209 -17.70 -31.07 24.02
CA ARG A 209 -19.15 -31.28 23.93
C ARG A 209 -19.80 -31.70 25.25
N LYS A 210 -19.11 -32.48 26.10
CA LYS A 210 -19.63 -32.92 27.41
C LYS A 210 -19.82 -31.74 28.37
N GLU A 211 -18.82 -30.86 28.47
CA GLU A 211 -18.88 -29.66 29.32
C GLU A 211 -19.95 -28.69 28.81
N ILE A 212 -20.01 -28.50 27.49
CA ILE A 212 -21.02 -27.68 26.83
C ILE A 212 -22.43 -28.19 27.15
N ASN A 213 -22.65 -29.51 27.07
CA ASN A 213 -23.95 -30.10 27.39
C ASN A 213 -24.34 -29.87 28.85
N ILE A 214 -23.40 -30.02 29.80
CA ILE A 214 -23.66 -29.70 31.21
C ILE A 214 -24.04 -28.23 31.39
N MET A 215 -23.31 -27.30 30.76
CA MET A 215 -23.64 -25.87 30.81
C MET A 215 -25.04 -25.58 30.26
N LYS A 216 -25.46 -26.26 29.17
CA LYS A 216 -26.82 -26.14 28.64
C LYS A 216 -27.87 -26.64 29.63
N TYR A 217 -27.63 -27.76 30.33
CA TYR A 217 -28.56 -28.30 31.34
C TYR A 217 -28.73 -27.39 32.56
N VAL A 218 -27.70 -26.62 32.92
CA VAL A 218 -27.75 -25.65 34.03
C VAL A 218 -28.34 -24.30 33.59
N GLY A 219 -28.75 -24.15 32.32
CA GLY A 219 -29.42 -22.96 31.81
C GLY A 219 -28.49 -21.85 31.29
N ALA A 220 -27.23 -22.17 30.95
CA ALA A 220 -26.33 -21.20 30.36
C ALA A 220 -26.85 -20.71 28.99
N THR A 221 -26.76 -19.40 28.74
CA THR A 221 -27.15 -18.84 27.43
C THR A 221 -26.21 -19.30 26.33
N ASP A 222 -26.74 -19.48 25.11
CA ASP A 222 -25.92 -19.79 23.94
C ASP A 222 -24.73 -18.82 23.82
N TRP A 223 -24.96 -17.51 23.98
CA TRP A 223 -23.90 -16.50 23.86
C TRP A 223 -22.76 -16.71 24.87
N PHE A 224 -23.08 -17.07 26.12
CA PHE A 224 -22.09 -17.38 27.15
C PHE A 224 -21.19 -18.57 26.76
N ILE A 225 -21.76 -19.59 26.12
CA ILE A 225 -21.01 -20.75 25.62
C ILE A 225 -20.09 -20.38 24.44
N ARG A 226 -20.45 -19.37 23.64
CA ARG A 226 -19.73 -18.97 22.42
C ARG A 226 -18.50 -18.09 22.68
N TRP A 227 -18.57 -17.21 23.68
CA TRP A 227 -17.49 -16.25 23.98
C TRP A 227 -16.09 -16.85 24.16
N PRO A 228 -15.90 -17.96 24.91
CA PRO A 228 -14.59 -18.59 25.05
C PRO A 228 -13.96 -18.95 23.70
N PHE A 229 -14.76 -19.47 22.77
CA PHE A 229 -14.30 -19.86 21.44
C PHE A 229 -14.00 -18.65 20.55
N ILE A 230 -14.79 -17.57 20.67
CA ILE A 230 -14.54 -16.32 19.92
C ILE A 230 -13.21 -15.72 20.37
N ILE A 231 -12.97 -15.67 21.67
CA ILE A 231 -11.73 -15.17 22.26
C ILE A 231 -10.56 -16.08 21.87
N GLU A 232 -10.73 -17.41 21.85
CA GLU A 232 -9.73 -18.35 21.36
C GLU A 232 -9.33 -18.05 19.90
N GLY A 233 -10.31 -17.82 19.02
CA GLY A 233 -10.07 -17.40 17.64
C GLY A 233 -9.35 -16.05 17.54
N MET A 234 -9.77 -15.05 18.33
CA MET A 234 -9.12 -13.74 18.39
C MET A 234 -7.66 -13.83 18.85
N ILE A 235 -7.35 -14.68 19.84
CA ILE A 235 -5.98 -14.89 20.33
C ILE A 235 -5.11 -15.52 19.22
N ILE A 236 -5.61 -16.56 18.53
CA ILE A 236 -4.90 -17.17 17.40
C ILE A 236 -4.64 -16.13 16.30
N GLY A 237 -5.66 -15.33 15.98
CA GLY A 237 -5.57 -14.24 15.01
C GLY A 237 -4.56 -13.16 15.39
N LEU A 238 -4.57 -12.74 16.66
CA LEU A 238 -3.67 -11.73 17.22
C LEU A 238 -2.21 -12.22 17.21
N LEU A 239 -1.97 -13.45 17.66
CA LEU A 239 -0.62 -14.04 17.62
C LEU A 239 -0.12 -14.17 16.18
N GLY A 240 -0.99 -14.59 15.26
CA GLY A 240 -0.66 -14.62 13.84
C GLY A 240 -0.28 -13.24 13.29
N ALA A 241 -1.02 -12.19 13.67
CA ALA A 241 -0.73 -10.81 13.27
C ALA A 241 0.59 -10.26 13.83
N ILE A 242 0.91 -10.56 15.09
CA ILE A 242 2.17 -10.13 15.70
C ILE A 242 3.34 -10.79 14.98
N VAL A 243 3.27 -12.10 14.75
CA VAL A 243 4.33 -12.86 14.08
C VAL A 243 4.50 -12.40 12.63
N SER A 244 3.40 -12.25 11.87
CA SER A 244 3.49 -11.79 10.49
C SER A 244 3.99 -10.35 10.38
N GLY A 245 3.54 -9.45 11.26
CA GLY A 245 4.01 -8.07 11.31
C GLY A 245 5.51 -7.97 11.59
N MET A 246 6.02 -8.76 12.54
CA MET A 246 7.46 -8.84 12.84
C MET A 246 8.26 -9.36 11.63
N LEU A 247 7.78 -10.44 10.99
CA LEU A 247 8.45 -11.01 9.82
C LEU A 247 8.50 -10.02 8.64
N ILE A 248 7.44 -9.24 8.42
CA ILE A 248 7.43 -8.21 7.38
C ILE A 248 8.38 -7.07 7.73
N ALA A 249 8.40 -6.59 8.97
CA ALA A 249 9.32 -5.54 9.38
C ALA A 249 10.78 -5.96 9.14
N LEU A 250 11.16 -7.17 9.58
CA LEU A 250 12.50 -7.72 9.38
C LEU A 250 12.85 -7.90 7.90
N SER A 251 11.89 -8.42 7.12
CA SER A 251 12.09 -8.65 5.69
C SER A 251 12.24 -7.33 4.93
N TYR A 252 11.44 -6.32 5.28
CA TYR A 252 11.49 -5.00 4.64
C TYR A 252 12.78 -4.25 4.96
N GLU A 253 13.21 -4.23 6.22
CA GLU A 253 14.47 -3.63 6.64
C GLU A 253 15.67 -4.31 5.95
N GLY A 254 15.66 -5.64 5.87
CA GLY A 254 16.67 -6.41 5.16
C GLY A 254 16.74 -6.08 3.66
N ILE A 255 15.59 -5.94 3.01
CA ILE A 255 15.49 -5.59 1.59
C ILE A 255 16.05 -4.17 1.35
N ILE A 256 15.59 -3.18 2.11
CA ILE A 256 16.07 -1.80 1.97
C ILE A 256 17.59 -1.74 2.19
N GLY A 257 18.12 -2.40 3.22
CA GLY A 257 19.56 -2.42 3.51
C GLY A 257 20.40 -2.91 2.33
N VAL A 258 19.93 -3.93 1.61
CA VAL A 258 20.60 -4.42 0.39
C VAL A 258 20.55 -3.37 -0.72
N PHE A 259 19.38 -2.78 -0.98
CA PHE A 259 19.23 -1.78 -2.05
C PHE A 259 20.04 -0.49 -1.80
N THR A 260 20.10 -0.02 -0.55
CA THR A 260 20.92 1.14 -0.17
C THR A 260 22.41 0.85 -0.35
N THR A 261 22.87 -0.35 0.02
CA THR A 261 24.28 -0.75 -0.14
C THR A 261 24.69 -0.80 -1.62
N LEU A 262 23.79 -1.22 -2.50
CA LEU A 262 24.03 -1.31 -3.94
C LEU A 262 24.00 0.05 -4.67
N LYS A 263 23.73 1.17 -3.96
CA LYS A 263 23.62 2.53 -4.52
C LYS A 263 22.75 2.59 -5.78
N ILE A 264 21.64 1.84 -5.80
CA ILE A 264 20.70 1.89 -6.92
C ILE A 264 19.92 3.21 -6.82
N ALA A 265 20.50 4.26 -7.42
CA ALA A 265 20.07 5.66 -7.30
C ALA A 265 18.64 5.95 -7.83
N PHE A 266 17.99 4.97 -8.46
CA PHE A 266 16.68 5.10 -9.09
C PHE A 266 15.52 4.54 -8.26
N MET A 267 15.77 3.93 -7.10
CA MET A 267 14.72 3.40 -6.23
C MET A 267 14.71 4.10 -4.88
N ASP A 268 13.71 4.98 -4.69
CA ASP A 268 13.42 5.63 -3.42
C ASP A 268 12.27 4.86 -2.74
N PHE A 269 12.57 4.21 -1.62
CA PHE A 269 11.62 3.42 -0.85
C PHE A 269 11.09 4.24 0.32
N ILE A 270 9.84 4.01 0.70
CA ILE A 270 9.28 4.69 1.88
C ILE A 270 10.05 4.21 3.13
N PRO A 271 10.50 5.12 4.02
CA PRO A 271 11.14 4.72 5.27
C PRO A 271 10.24 3.80 6.10
N LEU A 272 10.80 2.70 6.62
CA LEU A 272 10.05 1.73 7.44
C LEU A 272 9.30 2.41 8.59
N LYS A 273 9.92 3.40 9.23
CA LYS A 273 9.34 4.14 10.37
C LYS A 273 7.98 4.77 10.05
N ASP A 274 7.80 5.25 8.83
CA ASP A 274 6.60 5.97 8.42
C ASP A 274 5.44 5.01 8.14
N ILE A 275 5.74 3.78 7.69
CA ILE A 275 4.73 2.77 7.37
C ILE A 275 4.48 1.77 8.51
N MET A 276 5.43 1.57 9.43
CA MET A 276 5.39 0.49 10.41
C MET A 276 4.21 0.59 11.38
N VAL A 277 3.87 1.79 11.83
CA VAL A 277 2.72 2.01 12.73
C VAL A 277 1.41 1.66 12.02
N TYR A 278 1.28 2.11 10.76
CA TYR A 278 0.10 1.83 9.94
C TYR A 278 -0.05 0.34 9.66
N ILE A 279 1.02 -0.32 9.20
CA ILE A 279 1.02 -1.77 8.90
C ILE A 279 0.72 -2.57 10.16
N SER A 280 1.38 -2.26 11.28
CA SER A 280 1.19 -2.99 12.54
C SER A 280 -0.23 -2.85 13.07
N SER A 281 -0.79 -1.64 13.05
CA SER A 281 -2.18 -1.41 13.50
C SER A 281 -3.19 -2.15 12.61
N LEU A 282 -3.00 -2.13 11.29
CA LEU A 282 -3.86 -2.83 10.33
C LEU A 282 -3.77 -4.35 10.50
N PHE A 283 -2.56 -4.88 10.73
CA PHE A 283 -2.33 -6.30 10.94
C PHE A 283 -3.01 -6.80 12.21
N LEU A 284 -2.86 -6.07 13.32
CA LEU A 284 -3.54 -6.39 14.57
C LEU A 284 -5.06 -6.38 14.40
N PHE A 285 -5.59 -5.36 13.73
CA PHE A 285 -7.02 -5.25 13.43
C PHE A 285 -7.50 -6.44 12.59
N MET A 286 -6.84 -6.72 11.47
CA MET A 286 -7.20 -7.83 10.58
C MET A 286 -7.06 -9.19 11.25
N GLY A 287 -5.99 -9.43 12.01
CA GLY A 287 -5.80 -10.67 12.76
C GLY A 287 -6.95 -10.93 13.72
N ILE A 288 -7.35 -9.92 14.50
CA ILE A 288 -8.49 -10.00 15.41
C ILE A 288 -9.79 -10.27 14.66
N VAL A 289 -10.04 -9.54 13.56
CA VAL A 289 -11.26 -9.69 12.75
C VAL A 289 -11.34 -11.08 12.12
N LEU A 290 -10.27 -11.57 11.50
CA LEU A 290 -10.19 -12.92 10.93
C LEU A 290 -10.42 -14.00 11.99
N GLY A 291 -9.78 -13.85 13.15
CA GLY A 291 -9.94 -14.73 14.31
C GLY A 291 -11.37 -14.79 14.83
N ALA A 292 -11.98 -13.62 15.02
CA ALA A 292 -13.35 -13.49 15.50
C ALA A 292 -14.36 -14.04 14.49
N LEU A 293 -14.24 -13.68 13.20
CA LEU A 293 -15.14 -14.12 12.14
C LEU A 293 -15.07 -15.64 11.93
N GLY A 294 -13.87 -16.20 11.85
CA GLY A 294 -13.67 -17.65 11.73
C GLY A 294 -14.33 -18.42 12.88
N SER A 295 -14.15 -17.93 14.10
CA SER A 295 -14.76 -18.55 15.29
C SER A 295 -16.28 -18.40 15.32
N LEU A 296 -16.82 -17.21 15.02
CA LEU A 296 -18.26 -16.95 14.97
C LEU A 296 -18.97 -17.87 13.98
N ILE A 297 -18.40 -18.06 12.78
CA ILE A 297 -18.96 -18.91 11.73
C ILE A 297 -18.98 -20.38 12.17
N ALA A 298 -17.89 -20.87 12.76
CA ALA A 298 -17.80 -22.25 13.26
C ALA A 298 -18.86 -22.55 14.32
N VAL A 299 -18.91 -21.67 15.31
CA VAL A 299 -19.76 -21.80 16.48
C VAL A 299 -21.23 -21.72 16.09
N ARG A 300 -21.63 -20.74 15.26
CA ARG A 300 -23.03 -20.58 14.81
C ARG A 300 -23.54 -21.80 14.04
N LYS A 301 -22.68 -22.44 13.23
CA LYS A 301 -23.05 -23.58 12.40
C LYS A 301 -23.14 -24.90 13.19
N HIS A 302 -22.37 -25.05 14.28
CA HIS A 302 -22.18 -26.36 14.95
C HIS A 302 -22.77 -26.45 16.37
N LEU A 303 -23.22 -25.35 16.98
CA LEU A 303 -23.91 -25.36 18.29
C LEU A 303 -25.44 -25.46 18.21
N LYS A 304 -26.01 -25.59 17.00
CA LYS A 304 -27.42 -25.99 16.81
C LYS A 304 -27.58 -27.49 17.11
N VAL A 305 -27.52 -27.84 18.39
CA VAL A 305 -28.00 -29.11 18.97
C VAL A 305 -28.72 -28.77 20.26
#